data_AF-A0A1I1WQ41-F1
#
_entry.id   AF-A0A1I1WQ41-F1
#
_cell.length_a   1.000
_cell.length_b   1.000
_cell.length_c   1.000
_cell.angle_alpha   90.00
_cell.angle_beta   90.00
_cell.angle_gamma   90.00
#
_symmetry.space_group_name_H-M   'P 1'
#
loop_
_entity.id
_entity.type
_entity.pdbx_description
1 polymer ?
#
loop_
_entity_poly.entity_id
_entity_poly.type
_entity_poly.pdbx_seq_one_letter_code
_entity_poly.pdbx_strand_id
1 'polypeptide(L)'
;MRGLPEPLLDEHCALLAEYGRAQLRCSRDLAAQARRIQDLQAEAVRLRARAIVAETALAYSREDRQRQEEAVPGLRRRRALARQVEGLTQRLQGLMREVLHWQWRAATRAVPDAVAAQVLPELPRSVVCIARGPRGALVARALGAPEPLAATPSGIVPAPPETGGSHDDPAAFEASLRAADFVICQTGCVGHDDYWRVQDHCRRTGKPCVLVDQPQVVHVMRGLARTAVQEPAG
;
A
#
# COMPACT_ATOMS: atom_id res chain seq x y z
N MET A 1 -60.35 82.09 -4.75
CA MET A 1 -59.04 82.51 -4.20
C MET A 1 -58.74 83.94 -4.64
N ARG A 2 -59.41 84.96 -4.09
CA ARG A 2 -59.06 86.37 -4.30
C ARG A 2 -58.88 86.98 -2.91
N GLY A 3 -57.65 87.39 -2.57
CA GLY A 3 -57.36 88.13 -1.34
C GLY A 3 -56.20 87.63 -0.47
N LEU A 4 -55.40 86.65 -0.88
CA LEU A 4 -54.19 86.27 -0.14
C LEU A 4 -53.02 87.16 -0.59
N PRO A 5 -52.18 87.65 0.35
CA PRO A 5 -51.00 88.44 0.01
C PRO A 5 -50.04 87.60 -0.85
N GLU A 6 -49.56 88.18 -1.95
CA GLU A 6 -48.65 87.58 -2.93
C GLU A 6 -47.49 86.74 -2.34
N PRO A 7 -46.75 87.20 -1.32
CA PRO A 7 -45.66 86.41 -0.73
C PRO A 7 -46.11 85.08 -0.11
N LEU A 8 -47.35 85.00 0.40
CA LEU A 8 -47.87 83.77 0.99
C LEU A 8 -48.23 82.73 -0.08
N LEU A 9 -48.57 83.17 -1.30
CA LEU A 9 -48.79 82.26 -2.43
C LEU A 9 -47.47 81.69 -2.92
N ASP A 10 -46.42 82.50 -3.00
CA ASP A 10 -45.08 82.06 -3.41
C ASP A 10 -44.49 81.06 -2.42
N GLU A 11 -44.62 81.31 -1.11
CA GLU A 11 -44.21 80.37 -0.07
C GLU A 11 -45.00 79.06 -0.15
N HIS A 12 -46.32 79.13 -0.38
CA HIS A 12 -47.15 77.94 -0.55
C HIS A 12 -46.72 77.11 -1.77
N CYS A 13 -46.43 77.76 -2.89
CA CYS A 13 -45.91 77.09 -4.09
C CYS A 13 -44.54 76.44 -3.83
N ALA A 14 -43.64 77.13 -3.13
CA ALA A 14 -42.33 76.59 -2.75
C ALA A 14 -42.46 75.34 -1.85
N LEU A 15 -43.37 75.39 -0.86
CA LEU A 15 -43.66 74.26 0.03
C LEU A 15 -44.25 73.07 -0.74
N LEU A 16 -45.19 73.30 -1.66
CA LEU A 16 -45.76 72.24 -2.51
C LEU A 16 -44.69 71.59 -3.39
N ALA A 17 -43.77 72.39 -3.94
CA ALA A 17 -42.67 71.88 -4.75
C ALA A 17 -41.71 71.01 -3.91
N GLU A 18 -41.35 71.45 -2.70
CA GLU A 18 -40.51 70.65 -1.79
C GLU A 18 -41.21 69.39 -1.30
N TYR A 19 -42.49 69.47 -0.97
CA TYR A 19 -43.30 68.31 -0.60
C TYR A 19 -43.36 67.30 -1.74
N GLY A 20 -43.62 67.74 -2.98
CA GLY A 20 -43.60 66.88 -4.15
C GLY A 20 -42.24 66.23 -4.38
N ARG A 21 -41.15 66.98 -4.20
CA ARG A 21 -39.78 66.43 -4.26
C ARG A 21 -39.56 65.35 -3.21
N ALA A 22 -39.97 65.59 -1.96
CA ALA A 22 -39.86 64.63 -0.87
C ALA A 22 -40.71 63.38 -1.14
N GLN A 23 -41.96 63.54 -1.58
CA GLN A 23 -42.85 62.45 -1.92
C GLN A 23 -42.27 61.57 -3.03
N LEU A 24 -41.72 62.16 -4.09
CA LEU A 24 -41.08 61.41 -5.17
C LEU A 24 -39.86 60.62 -4.68
N ARG A 25 -39.04 61.18 -3.80
CA ARG A 25 -37.92 60.45 -3.18
C ARG A 25 -38.42 59.26 -2.36
N CYS A 26 -39.36 59.48 -1.44
CA CYS A 26 -39.93 58.43 -0.61
C CYS A 26 -40.58 57.31 -1.46
N SER A 27 -41.34 57.67 -2.50
CA SER A 27 -41.94 56.68 -3.40
C SER A 27 -40.90 55.85 -4.15
N ARG A 28 -39.79 56.48 -4.59
CA ARG A 28 -38.68 55.76 -5.23
C ARG A 28 -37.99 54.81 -4.27
N ASP A 29 -37.72 55.25 -3.05
CA ASP A 29 -37.06 54.44 -2.03
C ASP A 29 -37.93 53.26 -1.60
N LEU A 30 -39.22 53.47 -1.39
CA LEU A 30 -40.18 52.41 -1.09
C LEU A 30 -40.27 51.39 -2.23
N ALA A 31 -40.30 51.84 -3.50
CA ALA A 31 -40.30 50.95 -4.65
C ALA A 31 -38.99 50.14 -4.76
N ALA A 32 -37.84 50.76 -4.45
CA ALA A 32 -36.55 50.07 -4.42
C ALA A 32 -36.49 49.02 -3.29
N GLN A 33 -36.97 49.36 -2.09
CA GLN A 33 -37.04 48.43 -0.97
C GLN A 33 -38.00 47.27 -1.25
N ALA A 34 -39.18 47.53 -1.82
CA ALA A 34 -40.14 46.49 -2.18
C ALA A 34 -39.53 45.47 -3.15
N ARG A 35 -38.80 45.92 -4.17
CA ARG A 35 -38.07 45.03 -5.09
C ARG A 35 -37.02 44.20 -4.35
N ARG A 36 -36.23 44.84 -3.48
CA ARG A 36 -35.21 44.13 -2.69
C ARG A 36 -35.82 43.06 -1.78
N ILE A 37 -36.97 43.33 -1.18
CA ILE A 37 -37.70 42.35 -0.37
C ILE A 37 -38.15 41.17 -1.25
N GLN A 38 -38.70 41.43 -2.42
CA GLN A 38 -39.10 40.37 -3.36
C GLN A 38 -37.93 39.51 -3.80
N ASP A 39 -36.78 40.12 -4.11
CA ASP A 39 -35.56 39.40 -4.51
C ASP A 39 -35.06 38.48 -3.39
N LEU A 40 -34.98 38.99 -2.16
CA LEU A 40 -34.55 38.24 -0.99
C LEU A 40 -35.56 37.13 -0.62
N GLN A 41 -36.86 37.37 -0.76
CA GLN A 41 -37.89 36.35 -0.56
C GLN A 41 -37.75 35.22 -1.59
N ALA A 42 -37.52 35.56 -2.85
CA ALA A 42 -37.28 34.56 -3.89
C ALA A 42 -36.00 33.75 -3.61
N GLU A 43 -34.94 34.40 -3.14
CA GLU A 43 -33.70 33.72 -2.74
C GLU A 43 -33.91 32.79 -1.54
N ALA A 44 -34.63 33.23 -0.51
CA ALA A 44 -34.96 32.40 0.65
C ALA A 44 -35.72 31.14 0.25
N VAL A 45 -36.69 31.25 -0.67
CA VAL A 45 -37.43 30.09 -1.21
C VAL A 45 -36.48 29.15 -1.98
N ARG A 46 -35.60 29.68 -2.83
CA ARG A 46 -34.61 28.87 -3.58
C ARG A 46 -33.65 28.13 -2.66
N LEU A 47 -33.12 28.81 -1.63
CA LEU A 47 -32.22 28.19 -0.67
C LEU A 47 -32.93 27.12 0.17
N ARG A 48 -34.18 27.39 0.59
CA ARG A 48 -34.99 26.40 1.31
C ARG A 48 -35.25 25.16 0.46
N ALA A 49 -35.56 25.32 -0.83
CA ALA A 49 -35.74 24.20 -1.74
C ALA A 49 -34.45 23.35 -1.88
N ARG A 50 -33.29 24.01 -2.03
CA ARG A 50 -31.99 23.32 -2.07
C ARG A 50 -31.68 22.55 -0.79
N ALA A 51 -31.97 23.15 0.37
CA ALA A 51 -31.79 22.49 1.67
C ALA A 51 -32.69 21.24 1.78
N ILE A 52 -33.97 21.35 1.42
CA ILE A 52 -34.90 20.21 1.43
C ILE A 52 -34.40 19.08 0.54
N VAL A 53 -33.95 19.38 -0.69
CA VAL A 53 -33.40 18.36 -1.60
C VAL A 53 -32.14 17.70 -1.02
N ALA A 54 -31.23 18.47 -0.43
CA ALA A 54 -30.01 17.92 0.17
C ALA A 54 -30.31 17.06 1.41
N GLU A 55 -31.19 17.53 2.29
CA GLU A 55 -31.59 16.81 3.51
C GLU A 55 -32.33 15.52 3.19
N THR A 56 -33.25 15.56 2.22
CA THR A 56 -33.97 14.35 1.77
C THR A 56 -33.03 13.33 1.14
N ALA A 57 -32.11 13.76 0.27
CA ALA A 57 -31.10 12.86 -0.29
C ALA A 57 -30.20 12.23 0.79
N LEU A 58 -29.81 13.01 1.81
CA LEU A 58 -29.06 12.51 2.95
C LEU A 58 -29.86 11.51 3.79
N ALA A 59 -31.15 11.75 4.00
CA ALA A 59 -32.04 10.84 4.70
C ALA A 59 -32.14 9.49 3.97
N TYR A 60 -32.39 9.49 2.66
CA TYR A 60 -32.40 8.26 1.86
C TYR A 60 -31.07 7.51 1.89
N SER A 61 -29.94 8.22 1.77
CA SER A 61 -28.61 7.59 1.88
C SER A 61 -28.37 6.92 3.24
N ARG A 62 -28.87 7.54 4.32
CA ARG A 62 -28.77 6.96 5.67
C ARG A 62 -29.63 5.71 5.83
N GLU A 63 -30.86 5.74 5.32
CA GLU A 63 -31.75 4.57 5.30
C GLU A 63 -31.14 3.42 4.50
N ASP A 64 -30.60 3.67 3.31
CA ASP A 64 -29.99 2.64 2.48
C ASP A 64 -28.76 2.03 3.16
N ARG A 65 -27.92 2.85 3.79
CA ARG A 65 -26.78 2.35 4.58
C ARG A 65 -27.26 1.48 5.75
N GLN A 66 -28.32 1.89 6.43
CA GLN A 66 -28.90 1.10 7.52
C GLN A 66 -29.46 -0.24 6.99
N ARG A 67 -30.19 -0.24 5.88
CA ARG A 67 -30.68 -1.46 5.22
C ARG A 67 -29.53 -2.40 4.85
N GLN A 68 -28.41 -1.88 4.35
CA GLN A 68 -27.22 -2.68 4.05
C GLN A 68 -26.57 -3.27 5.32
N GLU A 69 -26.51 -2.50 6.40
CA GLU A 69 -26.00 -2.98 7.70
C GLU A 69 -26.90 -4.07 8.30
N GLU A 70 -28.22 -3.93 8.16
CA GLU A 70 -29.21 -4.92 8.61
C GLU A 70 -29.22 -6.17 7.73
N ALA A 71 -29.03 -6.02 6.41
CA ALA A 71 -28.93 -7.14 5.47
C ALA A 71 -27.70 -8.02 5.73
N VAL A 72 -26.64 -7.48 6.34
CA VAL A 72 -25.42 -8.22 6.70
C VAL A 72 -25.12 -8.09 8.20
N PRO A 73 -25.91 -8.75 9.06
CA PRO A 73 -25.72 -8.66 10.50
C PRO A 73 -24.35 -9.21 10.90
N GLY A 74 -23.66 -8.50 11.79
CA GLY A 74 -22.36 -8.90 12.32
C GLY A 74 -21.15 -8.62 11.43
N LEU A 75 -21.30 -7.95 10.28
CA LEU A 75 -20.18 -7.59 9.39
C LEU A 75 -19.06 -6.84 10.12
N ARG A 76 -19.41 -5.88 10.99
CA ARG A 76 -18.43 -5.13 11.79
C ARG A 76 -17.60 -6.04 12.70
N ARG A 77 -18.26 -7.01 13.37
CA ARG A 77 -17.60 -8.00 14.23
C ARG A 77 -16.70 -8.93 13.42
N ARG A 78 -17.17 -9.40 12.25
CA ARG A 78 -16.36 -10.24 11.34
C ARG A 78 -15.11 -9.50 10.84
N ARG A 79 -15.23 -8.21 10.49
CA ARG A 79 -14.08 -7.37 10.11
C ARG A 79 -13.10 -7.16 11.26
N ALA A 80 -13.60 -6.91 12.48
CA ALA A 80 -12.73 -6.77 13.65
C ALA A 80 -11.98 -8.07 13.97
N LEU A 81 -12.68 -9.21 13.91
CA LEU A 81 -12.07 -10.52 14.12
C LEU A 81 -11.02 -10.83 13.04
N ALA A 82 -11.29 -10.55 11.77
CA ALA A 82 -10.33 -10.75 10.68
C ALA A 82 -9.02 -9.98 10.95
N ARG A 83 -9.10 -8.70 11.36
CA ARG A 83 -7.92 -7.91 11.72
C ARG A 83 -7.18 -8.47 12.94
N GLN A 84 -7.90 -8.98 13.93
CA GLN A 84 -7.27 -9.62 15.10
C GLN A 84 -6.54 -10.90 14.72
N VAL A 85 -7.15 -11.74 13.88
CA VAL A 85 -6.53 -12.96 13.35
C VAL A 85 -5.27 -12.60 12.57
N GLU A 86 -5.33 -11.62 11.67
CA GLU A 86 -4.15 -11.12 10.95
C GLU A 86 -3.02 -10.69 11.90
N GLY A 87 -3.34 -9.92 12.94
CA GLY A 87 -2.35 -9.48 13.93
C GLY A 87 -1.75 -10.63 14.75
N LEU A 88 -2.56 -11.62 15.15
CA LEU A 88 -2.08 -12.80 15.86
C LEU A 88 -1.19 -13.66 14.97
N THR A 89 -1.55 -13.84 13.71
CA THR A 89 -0.74 -14.57 12.72
C THR A 89 0.61 -13.88 12.52
N GLN A 90 0.64 -12.55 12.40
CA GLN A 90 1.90 -11.79 12.31
C GLN A 90 2.76 -11.96 13.55
N ARG A 91 2.17 -11.94 14.75
CA ARG A 91 2.91 -12.13 16.00
C ARG A 91 3.45 -13.55 16.15
N LEU A 92 2.66 -14.56 15.78
CA LEU A 92 3.10 -15.95 15.76
C LEU A 92 4.26 -16.14 14.80
N GLN A 93 4.18 -15.57 13.60
CA GLN A 93 5.28 -15.57 12.64
C GLN A 93 6.54 -14.88 13.20
N GLY A 94 6.38 -13.74 13.89
CA GLY A 94 7.46 -13.05 14.58
C GLY A 94 8.12 -13.90 15.66
N LEU A 95 7.34 -14.50 16.55
CA LEU A 95 7.84 -15.40 17.60
C LEU A 95 8.50 -16.65 17.01
N MET A 96 7.95 -17.22 15.94
CA MET A 96 8.52 -18.40 15.29
C MET A 96 9.88 -18.08 14.66
N ARG A 97 10.05 -16.87 14.09
CA ARG A 97 11.35 -16.33 13.67
C ARG A 97 12.28 -16.15 14.87
N GLU A 98 11.74 -15.66 15.99
CA GLU A 98 12.52 -15.50 17.22
C GLU A 98 13.01 -16.86 17.79
N VAL A 99 12.20 -17.90 17.76
CA VAL A 99 12.64 -19.24 18.20
C VAL A 99 13.72 -19.79 17.29
N LEU A 100 13.53 -19.69 15.97
CA LEU A 100 14.49 -20.20 14.99
C LEU A 100 15.85 -19.50 15.11
N HIS A 101 15.90 -18.16 15.24
CA HIS A 101 17.21 -17.49 15.33
C HIS A 101 18.00 -17.88 16.58
N TRP A 102 17.34 -18.14 17.71
CA TRP A 102 18.01 -18.61 18.93
C TRP A 102 18.48 -20.07 18.81
N GLN A 103 17.66 -20.95 18.23
CA GLN A 103 18.04 -22.35 17.95
C GLN A 103 19.29 -22.43 17.07
N TRP A 104 19.34 -21.62 16.01
CA TRP A 104 20.50 -21.54 15.13
C TRP A 104 21.75 -21.02 15.86
N ARG A 105 21.63 -19.97 16.67
CA ARG A 105 22.76 -19.47 17.49
C ARG A 105 23.29 -20.54 18.45
N ALA A 106 22.41 -21.34 19.05
CA ALA A 106 22.80 -22.44 19.92
C ALA A 106 23.52 -23.55 19.14
N ALA A 107 23.00 -23.96 17.97
CA ALA A 107 23.64 -24.95 17.11
C ALA A 107 25.04 -24.51 16.63
N THR A 108 25.21 -23.23 16.27
CA THR A 108 26.53 -22.69 15.91
C THR A 108 27.52 -22.60 17.07
N ARG A 109 27.03 -22.52 18.33
CA ARG A 109 27.88 -22.52 19.54
C ARG A 109 28.15 -23.94 20.06
N ALA A 110 27.31 -24.90 19.72
CA ALA A 110 27.39 -26.28 20.19
C ALA A 110 28.32 -27.17 19.34
N VAL A 111 28.95 -26.64 18.28
CA VAL A 111 30.06 -27.34 17.61
C VAL A 111 31.25 -27.32 18.56
N PRO A 112 31.63 -28.47 19.16
CA PRO A 112 32.82 -28.54 19.99
C PRO A 112 34.04 -28.60 19.07
N ASP A 113 35.13 -27.94 19.44
CA ASP A 113 36.46 -27.97 18.79
C ASP A 113 37.11 -29.39 18.68
N ALA A 114 36.37 -30.47 18.92
CA ALA A 114 36.93 -31.79 19.24
C ALA A 114 36.74 -32.89 18.18
N VAL A 115 36.19 -32.61 17.00
CA VAL A 115 36.01 -33.66 15.96
C VAL A 115 36.42 -33.18 14.57
N ALA A 116 37.67 -32.71 14.45
CA ALA A 116 38.25 -32.20 13.20
C ALA A 116 39.04 -33.24 12.39
N ALA A 117 38.74 -34.55 12.51
CA ALA A 117 39.66 -35.57 12.01
C ALA A 117 39.23 -36.35 10.76
N GLN A 118 37.96 -36.46 10.37
CA GLN A 118 37.61 -37.41 9.29
C GLN A 118 36.48 -36.91 8.40
N VAL A 119 36.80 -36.79 7.10
CA VAL A 119 35.96 -36.45 5.93
C VAL A 119 36.04 -34.97 5.52
N LEU A 120 36.79 -34.69 4.43
CA LEU A 120 36.69 -33.45 3.67
C LEU A 120 35.28 -33.35 3.05
N PRO A 121 34.49 -32.30 3.31
CA PRO A 121 33.30 -32.04 2.52
C PRO A 121 33.69 -31.29 1.24
N GLU A 122 33.32 -31.83 0.08
CA GLU A 122 33.31 -31.09 -1.17
C GLU A 122 32.45 -29.82 -1.00
N LEU A 123 32.97 -28.65 -1.37
CA LEU A 123 32.14 -27.44 -1.41
C LEU A 123 31.02 -27.64 -2.45
N PRO A 124 29.79 -27.17 -2.17
CA PRO A 124 28.70 -27.25 -3.13
C PRO A 124 29.10 -26.48 -4.40
N ARG A 125 29.09 -27.17 -5.54
CA ARG A 125 29.50 -26.61 -6.84
C ARG A 125 28.44 -25.63 -7.38
N SER A 126 27.19 -25.76 -6.92
CA SER A 126 26.09 -24.88 -7.29
C SER A 126 25.23 -24.52 -6.07
N VAL A 127 25.11 -23.22 -5.80
CA VAL A 127 24.24 -22.68 -4.76
C VAL A 127 23.14 -21.84 -5.39
N VAL A 128 21.88 -22.17 -5.10
CA VAL A 128 20.71 -21.46 -5.63
C VAL A 128 20.07 -20.61 -4.54
N CYS A 129 19.93 -19.32 -4.80
CA CYS A 129 19.12 -18.41 -3.98
C CYS A 129 17.70 -18.33 -4.53
N ILE A 130 16.71 -18.42 -3.64
CA ILE A 130 15.29 -18.26 -3.96
C ILE A 130 14.79 -16.93 -3.42
N ALA A 131 14.27 -16.10 -4.32
CA ALA A 131 13.68 -14.81 -4.04
C ALA A 131 12.40 -14.59 -4.87
N ARG A 132 11.60 -13.59 -4.50
CA ARG A 132 10.50 -13.11 -5.35
C ARG A 132 11.05 -12.19 -6.42
N GLY A 133 10.73 -12.48 -7.67
CA GLY A 133 10.89 -11.53 -8.77
C GLY A 133 9.92 -10.35 -8.66
N PRO A 134 10.12 -9.28 -9.44
CA PRO A 134 9.30 -8.05 -9.41
C PRO A 134 7.81 -8.27 -9.74
N ARG A 135 7.45 -9.41 -10.33
CA ARG A 135 6.06 -9.82 -10.63
C ARG A 135 5.46 -10.76 -9.59
N GLY A 136 6.19 -11.07 -8.53
CA GLY A 136 5.72 -11.91 -7.44
C GLY A 136 5.87 -13.42 -7.64
N ALA A 137 6.56 -13.89 -8.67
CA ALA A 137 6.93 -15.30 -8.82
C ALA A 137 8.27 -15.63 -8.15
N LEU A 138 8.49 -16.92 -7.85
CA LEU A 138 9.75 -17.42 -7.32
C LEU A 138 10.80 -17.49 -8.43
N VAL A 139 11.98 -16.95 -8.16
CA VAL A 139 13.14 -17.04 -9.03
C VAL A 139 14.24 -17.79 -8.29
N ALA A 140 14.81 -18.80 -8.95
CA ALA A 140 15.99 -19.52 -8.52
C ALA A 140 17.21 -18.96 -9.26
N ARG A 141 18.24 -18.51 -8.53
CA ARG A 141 19.44 -17.91 -9.12
C ARG A 141 20.71 -18.53 -8.57
N ALA A 142 21.60 -18.96 -9.46
CA ALA A 142 22.93 -19.42 -9.08
C ALA A 142 23.74 -18.27 -8.46
N LEU A 143 24.41 -18.56 -7.35
CA LEU A 143 25.26 -17.59 -6.66
C LEU A 143 26.44 -17.18 -7.56
N GLY A 144 26.55 -15.89 -7.89
CA GLY A 144 27.59 -15.35 -8.78
C GLY A 144 27.14 -15.11 -10.23
N ALA A 145 25.90 -15.44 -10.61
CA ALA A 145 25.37 -15.06 -11.91
C ALA A 145 25.21 -13.52 -12.00
N PRO A 146 25.76 -12.84 -13.03
CA PRO A 146 25.77 -11.37 -13.13
C PRO A 146 24.34 -10.81 -13.14
N GLU A 147 24.07 -9.82 -12.27
CA GLU A 147 22.84 -9.01 -12.30
C GLU A 147 22.51 -8.64 -13.75
N PRO A 148 21.30 -8.91 -14.27
CA PRO A 148 20.86 -8.18 -15.45
C PRO A 148 20.71 -6.73 -14.98
N LEU A 149 21.75 -5.94 -15.25
CA LEU A 149 21.73 -4.49 -15.10
C LEU A 149 20.41 -4.03 -15.71
N ALA A 150 19.59 -3.35 -14.90
CA ALA A 150 18.35 -2.75 -15.35
C ALA A 150 18.63 -2.00 -16.66
N ALA A 151 17.94 -2.43 -17.73
CA ALA A 151 18.06 -1.86 -19.05
C ALA A 151 17.92 -0.33 -18.96
N THR A 152 18.98 0.39 -19.32
CA THR A 152 18.86 1.78 -19.73
C THR A 152 18.00 1.85 -20.99
N PRO A 153 17.10 2.84 -21.13
CA PRO A 153 16.19 2.92 -22.26
C PRO A 153 16.87 3.60 -23.44
N SER A 154 17.76 2.89 -24.14
CA SER A 154 18.07 3.10 -25.58
C SER A 154 19.32 2.35 -25.99
N GLY A 155 19.21 1.54 -27.03
CA GLY A 155 20.36 1.00 -27.76
C GLY A 155 20.16 -0.45 -28.17
N ILE A 156 19.60 -0.66 -29.35
CA ILE A 156 19.54 -1.96 -30.02
C ILE A 156 20.97 -2.41 -30.35
N VAL A 157 21.43 -3.50 -29.74
CA VAL A 157 22.54 -4.33 -30.22
C VAL A 157 22.15 -5.79 -29.96
N PRO A 158 22.28 -6.72 -30.94
CA PRO A 158 21.84 -8.10 -30.76
C PRO A 158 22.86 -8.90 -29.95
N ALA A 159 22.39 -9.55 -28.88
CA ALA A 159 23.14 -10.54 -28.10
C ALA A 159 22.89 -11.97 -28.64
N PRO A 160 23.85 -12.90 -28.51
CA PRO A 160 23.78 -14.28 -29.03
C PRO A 160 22.86 -15.19 -28.18
N PRO A 161 22.58 -16.45 -28.57
CA PRO A 161 21.40 -17.19 -28.12
C PRO A 161 21.65 -17.82 -26.75
N GLU A 162 21.15 -17.18 -25.69
CA GLU A 162 21.12 -17.77 -24.36
C GLU A 162 19.67 -17.96 -23.90
N THR A 163 19.31 -19.24 -23.81
CA THR A 163 18.15 -19.87 -23.15
C THR A 163 17.30 -18.93 -22.29
N GLY A 164 16.30 -18.31 -22.93
CA GLY A 164 15.24 -17.57 -22.27
C GLY A 164 14.26 -18.50 -21.56
N GLY A 165 14.53 -18.80 -20.29
CA GLY A 165 13.51 -19.29 -19.37
C GLY A 165 12.74 -18.09 -18.83
N SER A 166 11.48 -17.94 -19.23
CA SER A 166 10.58 -16.93 -18.67
C SER A 166 10.52 -17.07 -17.15
N HIS A 167 10.73 -15.96 -16.44
CA HIS A 167 10.80 -15.85 -14.97
C HIS A 167 9.56 -16.34 -14.17
N ASP A 168 8.54 -16.91 -14.83
CA ASP A 168 7.30 -17.44 -14.25
C ASP A 168 7.08 -18.95 -14.58
N ASP A 169 8.05 -19.66 -15.17
CA ASP A 169 7.88 -21.07 -15.53
C ASP A 169 8.20 -22.03 -14.36
N PRO A 170 7.19 -22.74 -13.79
CA PRO A 170 7.39 -23.67 -12.68
C PRO A 170 8.30 -24.85 -13.04
N ALA A 171 8.39 -25.25 -14.31
CA ALA A 171 9.25 -26.34 -14.74
C ALA A 171 10.73 -25.92 -14.74
N ALA A 172 11.03 -24.71 -15.17
CA ALA A 172 12.38 -24.14 -15.12
C ALA A 172 12.86 -23.94 -13.67
N PHE A 173 11.96 -23.52 -12.78
CA PHE A 173 12.24 -23.41 -11.35
C PHE A 173 12.59 -24.76 -10.71
N GLU A 174 11.78 -25.80 -10.95
CA GLU A 174 12.06 -27.16 -10.48
C GLU A 174 13.35 -27.74 -11.06
N ALA A 175 13.67 -27.45 -12.33
CA ALA A 175 14.93 -27.84 -12.94
C ALA A 175 16.13 -27.19 -12.23
N SER A 176 16.02 -25.91 -11.86
CA SER A 176 17.05 -25.22 -11.09
C SER A 176 17.21 -25.81 -9.68
N LEU A 177 16.13 -26.22 -9.01
CA LEU A 177 16.21 -26.90 -7.71
C LEU A 177 16.91 -28.25 -7.84
N ARG A 178 16.60 -29.01 -8.89
CA ARG A 178 17.24 -30.31 -9.17
C ARG A 178 18.72 -30.19 -9.52
N ALA A 179 19.13 -29.11 -10.18
CA ALA A 179 20.53 -28.86 -10.51
C ALA A 179 21.37 -28.38 -9.32
N ALA A 180 20.74 -27.83 -8.26
CA ALA A 180 21.45 -27.26 -7.12
C ALA A 180 22.03 -28.32 -6.16
N ASP A 181 23.28 -28.17 -5.76
CA ASP A 181 23.89 -28.94 -4.67
C ASP A 181 23.47 -28.39 -3.30
N PHE A 182 23.18 -27.09 -3.23
CA PHE A 182 22.74 -26.40 -2.02
C PHE A 182 21.74 -25.29 -2.33
N VAL A 183 20.72 -25.15 -1.48
CA VAL A 183 19.64 -24.17 -1.68
C VAL A 183 19.59 -23.17 -0.52
N ILE A 184 19.54 -21.89 -0.86
CA ILE A 184 19.36 -20.77 0.07
C ILE A 184 17.97 -20.17 -0.16
N CYS A 185 17.14 -20.20 0.89
CA CYS A 185 15.81 -19.60 0.88
C CYS A 185 15.86 -18.25 1.60
N GLN A 186 15.52 -17.13 0.93
CA GLN A 186 15.47 -15.82 1.60
C GLN A 186 14.08 -15.56 2.23
N THR A 187 13.99 -15.40 3.55
CA THR A 187 12.70 -15.25 4.26
C THR A 187 11.98 -13.92 3.99
N GLY A 188 12.69 -12.93 3.43
CA GLY A 188 12.12 -11.63 3.08
C GLY A 188 11.31 -11.59 1.78
N CYS A 189 11.39 -12.62 0.93
CA CYS A 189 10.81 -12.58 -0.42
C CYS A 189 10.00 -13.83 -0.81
N VAL A 190 10.00 -14.90 -0.02
CA VAL A 190 9.26 -16.13 -0.32
C VAL A 190 7.88 -16.07 0.33
N GLY A 191 6.81 -16.30 -0.45
CA GLY A 191 5.43 -16.36 0.08
C GLY A 191 5.24 -17.50 1.09
N HIS A 192 4.18 -17.44 1.90
CA HIS A 192 3.95 -18.40 2.98
C HIS A 192 3.91 -19.86 2.49
N ASP A 193 3.31 -20.13 1.33
CA ASP A 193 3.21 -21.48 0.72
C ASP A 193 4.49 -21.91 -0.01
N ASP A 194 5.25 -20.96 -0.55
CA ASP A 194 6.41 -21.23 -1.38
C ASP A 194 7.59 -21.78 -0.57
N TYR A 195 7.74 -21.29 0.66
CA TYR A 195 8.76 -21.78 1.59
C TYR A 195 8.55 -23.27 1.90
N TRP A 196 7.32 -23.66 2.21
CA TRP A 196 6.98 -25.05 2.52
C TRP A 196 7.19 -25.97 1.33
N ARG A 197 6.88 -25.51 0.11
CA ARG A 197 7.12 -26.27 -1.11
C ARG A 197 8.61 -26.55 -1.32
N VAL A 198 9.47 -25.56 -1.13
CA VAL A 198 10.92 -25.72 -1.25
C VAL A 198 11.48 -26.62 -0.14
N GLN A 199 11.02 -26.43 1.10
CA GLN A 199 11.43 -27.26 2.23
C GLN A 199 11.03 -28.73 2.04
N ASP A 200 9.82 -28.98 1.56
CA ASP A 200 9.33 -30.33 1.27
C ASP A 200 10.08 -30.98 0.10
N HIS A 201 10.39 -30.21 -0.97
CA HIS A 201 11.26 -30.67 -2.05
C HIS A 201 12.62 -31.11 -1.52
N CYS A 202 13.32 -30.23 -0.78
CA CYS A 202 14.65 -30.52 -0.26
C CYS A 202 14.65 -31.75 0.67
N ARG A 203 13.62 -31.89 1.50
CA ARG A 203 13.43 -33.05 2.37
C ARG A 203 13.25 -34.36 1.58
N ARG A 204 12.46 -34.34 0.49
CA ARG A 204 12.21 -35.53 -0.34
C ARG A 204 13.40 -35.90 -1.21
N THR A 205 14.19 -34.91 -1.65
CA THR A 205 15.34 -35.13 -2.53
C THR A 205 16.67 -35.25 -1.78
N GLY A 206 16.67 -35.10 -0.45
CA GLY A 206 17.89 -35.14 0.37
C GLY A 206 18.86 -33.97 0.13
N LYS A 207 18.39 -32.84 -0.41
CA LYS A 207 19.23 -31.69 -0.72
C LYS A 207 19.44 -30.81 0.52
N PRO A 208 20.68 -30.41 0.85
CA PRO A 208 20.93 -29.50 1.96
C PRO A 208 20.38 -28.10 1.63
N CYS A 209 19.50 -27.59 2.49
CA CYS A 209 18.88 -26.27 2.33
C CYS A 209 18.99 -25.44 3.61
N VAL A 210 19.30 -24.15 3.47
CA VAL A 210 19.37 -23.20 4.59
C VAL A 210 18.47 -22.00 4.33
N LEU A 211 17.71 -21.63 5.35
CA LEU A 211 16.85 -20.46 5.36
C LEU A 211 17.63 -19.25 5.91
N VAL A 212 17.70 -18.15 5.16
CA VAL A 212 18.52 -16.97 5.51
C VAL A 212 17.68 -15.69 5.43
N ASP A 213 17.78 -14.81 6.44
CA ASP A 213 16.89 -13.65 6.58
C ASP A 213 17.38 -12.34 5.93
N GLN A 214 18.68 -12.17 5.77
CA GLN A 214 19.34 -11.03 5.09
C GLN A 214 20.50 -11.57 4.23
N PRO A 215 21.18 -10.79 3.34
CA PRO A 215 22.23 -11.34 2.47
C PRO A 215 23.52 -11.64 3.24
N GLN A 216 23.42 -12.52 4.24
CA GLN A 216 24.50 -13.11 5.01
C GLN A 216 24.97 -14.40 4.34
N VAL A 217 24.61 -14.60 3.07
CA VAL A 217 25.14 -15.66 2.21
C VAL A 217 26.67 -15.67 2.26
N VAL A 218 27.31 -14.50 2.37
CA VAL A 218 28.76 -14.35 2.54
C VAL A 218 29.26 -14.93 3.87
N HIS A 219 28.48 -14.90 4.95
CA HIS A 219 28.84 -15.52 6.24
C HIS A 219 28.61 -17.03 6.24
N VAL A 220 27.55 -17.51 5.56
CA VAL A 220 27.32 -18.94 5.34
C VAL A 220 28.42 -19.54 4.47
N MET A 221 28.74 -18.88 3.34
CA MET A 221 29.82 -19.29 2.46
C MET A 221 31.20 -19.12 3.07
N ARG A 222 31.47 -18.08 3.87
CA ARG A 222 32.71 -18.02 4.67
C ARG A 222 32.75 -19.03 5.80
N GLY A 223 31.61 -19.46 6.35
CA GLY A 223 31.57 -20.60 7.28
C GLY A 223 32.03 -21.87 6.57
N LEU A 224 31.48 -22.13 5.38
CA LEU A 224 31.83 -23.25 4.51
C LEU A 224 33.23 -23.14 3.85
N ALA A 225 33.77 -21.93 3.70
CA ALA A 225 35.10 -21.67 3.11
C ALA A 225 36.20 -21.47 4.17
N ARG A 226 35.88 -21.05 5.40
CA ARG A 226 36.86 -21.03 6.52
C ARG A 226 37.13 -22.43 7.04
N THR A 227 36.19 -23.36 6.87
CA THR A 227 36.45 -24.81 6.93
C THR A 227 37.35 -25.30 5.79
N ALA A 228 37.62 -24.49 4.76
CA ALA A 228 38.41 -24.87 3.57
C ALA A 228 39.77 -24.16 3.44
N VAL A 229 40.07 -23.08 4.20
CA VAL A 229 41.28 -22.25 4.02
C VAL A 229 42.24 -22.27 5.23
N GLN A 230 41.96 -23.02 6.31
CA GLN A 230 42.99 -23.29 7.34
C GLN A 230 43.99 -24.35 6.84
N GLU A 231 44.86 -23.94 5.92
CA GLU A 231 46.03 -24.69 5.47
C GLU A 231 47.29 -23.88 5.88
N PRO A 232 48.06 -24.28 6.92
CA PRO A 232 49.39 -23.75 7.09
C PRO A 232 50.37 -24.60 6.26
N ALA A 233 50.94 -23.97 5.23
CA ALA A 233 52.15 -24.46 4.60
C ALA A 233 53.32 -24.30 5.58
N GLY A 234 53.99 -25.40 5.91
CA GLY A 234 55.26 -25.44 6.65
C GLY A 234 55.14 -26.04 8.04
#